data_AF-A0AAW6GYK6-F1
#
_entry.id   AF-A0AAW6GYK6-F1
#
_cell.length_a   1.000
_cell.length_b   1.000
_cell.length_c   1.000
_cell.angle_alpha   90.00
_cell.angle_beta   90.00
_cell.angle_gamma   90.00
#
_symmetry.space_group_name_H-M   'P 1'
#
loop_
_entity.id
_entity.type
_entity.pdbx_description
1 polymer ?
#
loop_
_entity_poly.entity_id
_entity_poly.type
_entity_poly.pdbx_seq_one_letter_code
_entity_poly.pdbx_strand_id
1 'polypeptide(L)'
;EPDPQRSKERKVEIVHFFKEFKEFCSALAPEKPIMLATNSFDVPVGMDTYPELLKYLDILCPFGFARMPATDISGKEAADLLQKVCDEANAHLWFDLEAFLFNPDNSLYPRPIEQIIHDLNLFDNFEKILCYQFPGVFNDPEMSIRVGEARTINLFNGYMRYLKELKYRNKTRK
;
A
#
# COMPACT_ATOMS: atom_id res chain seq x y z
N GLU A 1 0.80 -7.60 19.69
CA GLU A 1 0.10 -7.43 20.98
C GLU A 1 0.25 -8.73 21.75
N PRO A 2 0.93 -8.75 22.91
CA PRO A 2 1.12 -9.98 23.68
C PRO A 2 -0.15 -10.49 24.39
N ASP A 3 -1.16 -9.65 24.61
CA ASP A 3 -2.43 -10.05 25.23
C ASP A 3 -3.47 -10.51 24.18
N PRO A 4 -3.84 -11.81 24.14
CA PRO A 4 -4.82 -12.32 23.18
C PRO A 4 -6.22 -11.74 23.36
N GLN A 5 -6.62 -11.38 24.59
CA GLN A 5 -7.94 -10.83 24.86
C GLN A 5 -8.03 -9.41 24.30
N ARG A 6 -7.03 -8.58 24.59
CA ARG A 6 -6.93 -7.23 24.04
C ARG A 6 -6.84 -7.23 22.51
N SER A 7 -6.17 -8.22 21.92
CA SER A 7 -6.12 -8.39 20.45
C SER A 7 -7.52 -8.60 19.86
N LYS A 8 -8.34 -9.46 20.47
CA LYS A 8 -9.73 -9.69 20.05
C LYS A 8 -10.59 -8.43 20.21
N GLU A 9 -10.44 -7.72 21.32
CA GLU A 9 -11.16 -6.46 21.58
C GLU A 9 -10.84 -5.42 20.51
N ARG A 10 -9.57 -5.21 20.18
CA ARG A 10 -9.16 -4.28 19.12
C ARG A 10 -9.72 -4.63 17.74
N LYS A 11 -9.81 -5.94 17.43
CA LYS A 11 -10.43 -6.42 16.17
C LYS A 11 -11.91 -6.06 16.11
N VAL A 12 -12.63 -6.10 17.23
CA VAL A 12 -14.03 -5.65 17.31
C VAL A 12 -14.11 -4.12 17.22
N GLU A 13 -13.22 -3.41 17.92
CA GLU A 13 -13.18 -1.94 17.92
C GLU A 13 -12.92 -1.35 16.53
N ILE A 14 -11.99 -1.91 15.74
CA ILE A 14 -11.71 -1.40 14.39
C ILE A 14 -12.91 -1.59 13.46
N VAL A 15 -13.61 -2.73 13.55
CA VAL A 15 -14.84 -2.98 12.79
C VAL A 15 -15.92 -1.97 13.19
N HIS A 16 -16.12 -1.77 14.50
CA HIS A 16 -17.09 -0.81 15.02
C HIS A 16 -16.78 0.62 14.55
N PHE A 17 -15.51 1.03 14.62
CA PHE A 17 -15.06 2.33 14.14
C PHE A 17 -15.41 2.52 12.66
N PHE A 18 -15.07 1.57 11.78
CA PHE A 18 -15.34 1.73 10.35
C PHE A 18 -16.83 1.69 10.01
N LYS A 19 -17.63 0.96 10.77
CA LYS A 19 -19.09 1.01 10.65
C LYS A 19 -19.63 2.42 10.91
N GLU A 20 -19.30 3.01 12.06
CA GLU A 20 -19.75 4.37 12.41
C GLU A 20 -19.15 5.43 11.48
N PHE A 21 -17.89 5.26 11.10
CA PHE A 21 -17.19 6.16 10.18
C PHE A 21 -17.82 6.15 8.79
N LYS A 22 -18.19 4.97 8.26
CA LYS A 22 -18.91 4.84 6.99
C LYS A 22 -20.26 5.51 7.05
N GLU A 23 -21.03 5.32 8.12
CA GLU A 23 -22.33 5.97 8.31
C GLU A 23 -22.17 7.50 8.32
N PHE A 24 -21.22 8.02 9.10
CA PHE A 24 -20.93 9.45 9.17
C PHE A 24 -20.51 10.04 7.82
N CYS A 25 -19.52 9.43 7.16
CA CYS A 25 -19.05 9.91 5.86
C CYS A 25 -20.15 9.83 4.79
N SER A 26 -20.96 8.78 4.78
CA SER A 26 -22.03 8.62 3.79
C SER A 26 -23.14 9.65 3.96
N ALA A 27 -23.38 10.14 5.17
CA ALA A 27 -24.33 11.24 5.42
C ALA A 27 -23.84 12.59 4.85
N LEU A 28 -22.52 12.76 4.67
CA LEU A 28 -21.91 14.01 4.21
C LEU A 28 -21.53 13.98 2.72
N ALA A 29 -20.97 12.86 2.26
CA ALA A 29 -20.43 12.69 0.92
C ALA A 29 -20.51 11.22 0.49
N PRO A 30 -21.72 10.72 0.15
CA PRO A 30 -21.96 9.30 -0.14
C PRO A 30 -21.16 8.74 -1.33
N GLU A 31 -20.67 9.60 -2.21
CA GLU A 31 -19.85 9.24 -3.36
C GLU A 31 -18.35 9.09 -3.04
N LYS A 32 -17.91 9.38 -1.81
CA LYS A 32 -16.51 9.31 -1.41
C LYS A 32 -16.17 7.92 -0.86
N PRO A 33 -15.15 7.23 -1.42
CA PRO A 33 -14.75 5.92 -0.92
C PRO A 33 -13.99 6.05 0.40
N ILE A 34 -14.06 4.99 1.21
CA ILE A 34 -13.32 4.80 2.44
C ILE A 34 -12.22 3.78 2.19
N MET A 35 -10.99 4.20 2.44
CA MET A 35 -9.79 3.39 2.27
C MET A 35 -9.11 3.13 3.60
N LEU A 36 -8.66 1.90 3.82
CA LEU A 36 -7.78 1.55 4.93
C LEU A 36 -6.44 1.04 4.39
N ALA A 37 -5.33 1.64 4.85
CA ALA A 37 -3.99 1.16 4.60
C ALA A 37 -3.53 0.24 5.76
N THR A 38 -3.56 -1.07 5.55
CA THR A 38 -3.05 -2.07 6.50
C THR A 38 -1.59 -2.40 6.20
N ASN A 39 -0.87 -3.00 7.15
CA ASN A 39 0.40 -3.63 6.79
C ASN A 39 0.14 -4.97 6.06
N SER A 40 1.13 -5.45 5.32
CA SER A 40 1.09 -6.75 4.63
C SER A 40 1.59 -7.92 5.48
N PHE A 41 1.82 -7.71 6.79
CA PHE A 41 2.41 -8.71 7.69
C PHE A 41 1.33 -9.46 8.44
N ASP A 42 1.60 -10.72 8.79
CA ASP A 42 0.72 -11.58 9.56
C ASP A 42 -0.73 -11.59 9.00
N VAL A 43 -0.91 -11.43 7.68
CA VAL A 43 -2.23 -11.39 7.02
C VAL A 43 -3.13 -12.55 7.48
N PRO A 44 -2.64 -13.82 7.59
CA PRO A 44 -3.45 -14.93 8.10
C PRO A 44 -4.12 -14.67 9.46
N VAL A 45 -3.47 -13.90 10.34
CA VAL A 45 -4.00 -13.55 11.67
C VAL A 45 -5.18 -12.58 11.57
N GLY A 46 -5.22 -11.73 10.53
CA GLY A 46 -6.32 -10.79 10.30
C GLY A 46 -7.51 -11.37 9.53
N MET A 47 -7.39 -12.58 8.99
CA MET A 47 -8.43 -13.20 8.13
C MET A 47 -9.75 -13.48 8.85
N ASP A 48 -9.74 -13.57 10.18
CA ASP A 48 -10.96 -13.67 10.99
C ASP A 48 -11.73 -12.34 11.11
N THR A 49 -11.12 -11.21 10.72
CA THR A 49 -11.64 -9.85 10.91
C THR A 49 -11.97 -9.19 9.58
N TYR A 50 -11.14 -9.39 8.54
CA TYR A 50 -11.33 -8.79 7.22
C TYR A 50 -12.75 -8.95 6.65
N PRO A 51 -13.41 -10.12 6.71
CA PRO A 51 -14.75 -10.29 6.14
C PRO A 51 -15.81 -9.36 6.76
N GLU A 52 -15.72 -9.07 8.05
CA GLU A 52 -16.66 -8.13 8.70
C GLU A 52 -16.23 -6.68 8.48
N LEU A 53 -14.93 -6.40 8.56
CA LEU A 53 -14.37 -5.07 8.36
C LEU A 53 -14.66 -4.52 6.95
N LEU A 54 -14.51 -5.36 5.92
CA LEU A 54 -14.67 -4.96 4.51
C LEU A 54 -16.12 -4.62 4.14
N LYS A 55 -17.12 -4.94 4.97
CA LYS A 55 -18.49 -4.44 4.77
C LYS A 55 -18.60 -2.92 4.88
N TYR A 56 -17.60 -2.28 5.51
CA TYR A 56 -17.58 -0.85 5.80
C TYR A 56 -16.42 -0.12 5.11
N LEU A 57 -15.66 -0.82 4.26
CA LEU A 57 -14.53 -0.28 3.50
C LEU A 57 -14.77 -0.49 2.01
N ASP A 58 -14.43 0.51 1.20
CA ASP A 58 -14.49 0.39 -0.25
C ASP A 58 -13.14 -0.06 -0.84
N ILE A 59 -12.04 0.25 -0.14
CA ILE A 59 -10.67 0.01 -0.62
C ILE A 59 -9.77 -0.50 0.52
N LEU A 60 -9.10 -1.62 0.29
CA LEU A 60 -7.98 -2.06 1.11
C LEU A 60 -6.67 -1.75 0.38
N CYS A 61 -5.73 -1.08 1.06
CA CYS A 61 -4.50 -0.57 0.46
C CYS A 61 -3.25 -0.98 1.26
N PRO A 62 -2.89 -2.27 1.30
CA PRO A 62 -1.76 -2.75 2.08
C PRO A 62 -0.41 -2.12 1.69
N PHE A 63 0.45 -1.88 2.68
CA PHE A 63 1.84 -1.45 2.53
C PHE A 63 2.82 -2.46 3.15
N GLY A 64 4.11 -2.30 2.86
CA GLY A 64 5.18 -3.01 3.56
C GLY A 64 5.68 -4.29 2.88
N PHE A 65 5.21 -4.63 1.68
CA PHE A 65 5.62 -5.84 0.96
C PHE A 65 7.14 -5.96 0.73
N ALA A 66 7.86 -4.84 0.59
CA ALA A 66 9.31 -4.84 0.46
C ALA A 66 10.06 -5.29 1.72
N ARG A 67 9.35 -5.34 2.86
CA ARG A 67 9.89 -5.59 4.20
C ARG A 67 9.26 -6.82 4.84
N MET A 68 8.64 -7.70 4.05
CA MET A 68 8.05 -8.96 4.55
C MET A 68 9.04 -9.71 5.44
N PRO A 69 8.67 -10.07 6.69
CA PRO A 69 9.51 -10.88 7.55
C PRO A 69 9.80 -12.25 6.92
N ALA A 70 11.03 -12.74 7.06
CA ALA A 70 11.40 -14.07 6.54
C ALA A 70 10.64 -15.23 7.23
N THR A 71 10.03 -14.97 8.38
CA THR A 71 9.21 -15.92 9.15
C THR A 71 7.73 -15.91 8.76
N ASP A 72 7.32 -14.98 7.90
CA ASP A 72 5.94 -14.81 7.44
C ASP A 72 5.73 -15.49 6.09
N ILE A 73 4.49 -15.50 5.61
CA ILE A 73 4.17 -15.88 4.22
C ILE A 73 4.83 -14.91 3.23
N SER A 74 4.97 -15.32 1.98
CA SER A 74 5.50 -14.42 0.95
C SER A 74 4.55 -13.25 0.69
N GLY A 75 5.09 -12.14 0.17
CA GLY A 75 4.28 -11.00 -0.22
C GLY A 75 3.20 -11.35 -1.26
N LYS A 76 3.47 -12.31 -2.15
CA LYS A 76 2.49 -12.76 -3.15
C LYS A 76 1.35 -13.54 -2.50
N GLU A 77 1.65 -14.45 -1.58
CA GLU A 77 0.63 -15.17 -0.82
C GLU A 77 -0.24 -14.22 0.01
N ALA A 78 0.37 -13.21 0.64
CA ALA A 78 -0.35 -12.16 1.35
C ALA A 78 -1.28 -11.37 0.40
N ALA A 79 -0.77 -10.93 -0.75
CA ALA A 79 -1.56 -10.21 -1.76
C ALA A 79 -2.73 -11.06 -2.28
N ASP A 80 -2.53 -12.36 -2.51
CA ASP A 80 -3.57 -13.28 -2.99
C ASP A 80 -4.68 -13.52 -1.95
N LEU A 81 -4.31 -13.65 -0.67
CA LEU A 81 -5.29 -13.76 0.42
C LEU A 81 -6.13 -12.48 0.55
N LEU A 82 -5.48 -11.31 0.47
CA LEU A 82 -6.16 -10.02 0.51
C LEU A 82 -7.07 -9.81 -0.70
N GLN A 83 -6.65 -10.22 -1.89
CA GLN A 83 -7.50 -10.17 -3.09
C GLN A 83 -8.78 -10.98 -2.89
N LYS A 84 -8.65 -12.22 -2.40
CA LYS A 84 -9.80 -13.09 -2.17
C LYS A 84 -10.86 -12.45 -1.28
N VAL A 85 -10.47 -11.86 -0.14
CA VAL A 85 -11.44 -11.23 0.76
C VAL A 85 -12.01 -9.93 0.20
N CYS A 86 -11.24 -9.19 -0.60
CA CYS A 86 -11.75 -8.02 -1.31
C CYS A 86 -12.79 -8.43 -2.37
N ASP A 87 -12.53 -9.48 -3.15
CA ASP A 87 -13.47 -10.01 -4.14
C ASP A 87 -14.78 -10.47 -3.49
N GLU A 88 -14.68 -11.20 -2.37
CA GLU A 88 -15.85 -11.67 -1.60
C GLU A 88 -16.69 -10.51 -1.03
N ALA A 89 -16.05 -9.39 -0.67
CA ALA A 89 -16.69 -8.20 -0.15
C ALA A 89 -17.09 -7.16 -1.22
N ASN A 90 -16.75 -7.39 -2.49
CA ASN A 90 -16.85 -6.40 -3.57
C ASN A 90 -16.13 -5.07 -3.23
N ALA A 91 -14.94 -5.18 -2.64
CA ALA A 91 -14.05 -4.07 -2.33
C ALA A 91 -12.84 -4.04 -3.29
N HIS A 92 -12.20 -2.89 -3.42
CA HIS A 92 -11.00 -2.74 -4.25
C HIS A 92 -9.74 -3.11 -3.48
N LEU A 93 -8.78 -3.75 -4.15
CA LEU A 93 -7.43 -3.99 -3.62
C LEU A 93 -6.42 -3.08 -4.33
N TRP A 94 -5.84 -2.16 -3.57
CA TRP A 94 -4.78 -1.26 -4.01
C TRP A 94 -3.46 -1.58 -3.29
N PHE A 95 -2.34 -1.08 -3.80
CA PHE A 95 -1.03 -1.27 -3.19
C PHE A 95 -0.45 0.09 -2.80
N ASP A 96 -0.14 0.27 -1.51
CA ASP A 96 0.62 1.41 -1.05
C ASP A 96 2.13 1.12 -1.10
N LEU A 97 2.76 1.52 -2.19
CA LEU A 97 4.17 1.25 -2.46
C LEU A 97 5.06 2.23 -1.68
N GLU A 98 5.77 1.69 -0.69
CA GLU A 98 6.76 2.45 0.08
C GLU A 98 7.98 2.77 -0.79
N ALA A 99 8.20 4.06 -1.08
CA ALA A 99 9.32 4.57 -1.88
C ALA A 99 10.59 4.84 -1.07
N PHE A 100 10.66 4.39 0.18
CA PHE A 100 11.72 4.71 1.13
C PHE A 100 12.22 3.50 1.92
N LEU A 101 13.41 3.65 2.48
CA LEU A 101 13.99 2.78 3.51
C LEU A 101 14.26 3.61 4.77
N PHE A 102 14.63 2.92 5.84
CA PHE A 102 14.91 3.52 7.13
C PHE A 102 16.42 3.56 7.38
N ASN A 103 16.92 4.73 7.76
CA ASN A 103 18.21 4.87 8.41
C ASN A 103 18.17 4.27 9.82
N PRO A 104 19.32 4.04 10.48
CA PRO A 104 19.36 3.55 11.86
C PRO A 104 18.62 4.42 12.89
N ASP A 105 18.45 5.71 12.60
CA ASP A 105 17.71 6.67 13.42
C ASP A 105 16.22 6.77 13.05
N ASN A 106 15.73 5.87 12.19
CA ASN A 106 14.38 5.85 11.60
C ASN A 106 14.05 7.01 10.65
N SER A 107 15.01 7.86 10.29
CA SER A 107 14.80 8.82 9.21
C SER A 107 14.66 8.10 7.87
N LEU A 108 13.83 8.65 6.97
CA LEU A 108 13.52 8.04 5.69
C LEU A 108 14.55 8.47 4.64
N TYR A 109 15.01 7.53 3.81
CA TYR A 109 15.78 7.84 2.60
C TYR A 109 15.20 7.12 1.38
N PRO A 110 15.39 7.66 0.16
CA PRO A 110 14.82 7.08 -1.07
C PRO A 110 15.30 5.64 -1.31
N ARG A 111 14.38 4.75 -1.68
CA ARG A 111 14.72 3.40 -2.14
C ARG A 111 15.52 3.44 -3.45
N PRO A 112 16.39 2.44 -3.70
CA PRO A 112 16.94 2.20 -5.03
C PRO A 112 15.82 1.95 -6.05
N ILE A 113 15.94 2.53 -7.25
CA ILE A 113 14.91 2.43 -8.30
C ILE A 113 14.69 0.97 -8.74
N GLU A 114 15.72 0.14 -8.70
CA GLU A 114 15.66 -1.27 -9.08
C GLU A 114 14.70 -2.05 -8.17
N GLN A 115 14.64 -1.70 -6.88
CA GLN A 115 13.70 -2.32 -5.94
C GLN A 115 12.26 -1.86 -6.18
N ILE A 116 12.07 -0.58 -6.53
CA ILE A 116 10.74 -0.05 -6.91
C ILE A 116 10.24 -0.77 -8.17
N ILE A 117 11.10 -0.91 -9.19
CA ILE A 117 10.75 -1.64 -10.42
C ILE A 117 10.44 -3.10 -10.10
N HIS A 118 11.20 -3.75 -9.22
CA HIS A 118 10.91 -5.12 -8.80
C HIS A 118 9.49 -5.23 -8.24
N ASP A 119 9.13 -4.42 -7.24
CA ASP A 119 7.80 -4.47 -6.61
C ASP A 119 6.68 -4.15 -7.60
N LEU A 120 6.88 -3.19 -8.51
CA LEU A 120 5.92 -2.85 -9.58
C LEU A 120 5.64 -4.01 -10.55
N ASN A 121 6.52 -5.03 -10.61
CA ASN A 121 6.38 -6.18 -11.49
C ASN A 121 6.19 -7.50 -10.71
N LEU A 122 6.20 -7.45 -9.38
CA LEU A 122 6.05 -8.64 -8.52
C LEU A 122 4.58 -9.06 -8.38
N PHE A 123 3.67 -8.08 -8.42
CA PHE A 123 2.24 -8.27 -8.18
C PHE A 123 1.43 -7.89 -9.41
N ASP A 124 0.48 -8.74 -9.79
CA ASP A 124 -0.38 -8.59 -10.96
C ASP A 124 -1.88 -8.43 -10.62
N ASN A 125 -2.22 -8.51 -9.33
CA ASN A 125 -3.59 -8.47 -8.83
C ASN A 125 -4.06 -7.08 -8.37
N PHE A 126 -3.14 -6.16 -8.04
CA PHE A 126 -3.51 -4.81 -7.60
C PHE A 126 -4.14 -3.99 -8.72
N GLU A 127 -5.31 -3.41 -8.47
CA GLU A 127 -5.97 -2.52 -9.41
C GLU A 127 -5.21 -1.19 -9.57
N LYS A 128 -4.65 -0.71 -8.45
CA LYS A 128 -3.97 0.58 -8.39
C LYS A 128 -2.80 0.54 -7.42
N ILE A 129 -1.74 1.25 -7.78
CA ILE A 129 -0.55 1.43 -6.95
C ILE A 129 -0.44 2.90 -6.55
N LEU A 130 -0.40 3.17 -5.26
CA LEU A 130 -0.10 4.47 -4.66
C LEU A 130 1.39 4.53 -4.30
N CYS A 131 1.93 5.75 -4.15
CA CYS A 131 3.31 5.97 -3.76
C CYS A 131 3.33 6.61 -2.36
N TYR A 132 3.89 5.91 -1.38
CA TYR A 132 4.13 6.44 -0.06
C TYR A 132 5.63 6.57 0.25
N GLN A 133 6.18 7.73 0.54
CA GLN A 133 5.61 9.06 0.37
C GLN A 133 6.19 9.69 -0.90
N PHE A 134 5.49 10.67 -1.46
CA PHE A 134 6.04 11.43 -2.58
C PHE A 134 6.96 12.57 -2.09
N PRO A 135 6.52 13.49 -1.20
CA PRO A 135 7.38 14.54 -0.67
C PRO A 135 8.52 13.97 0.19
N GLY A 136 9.72 14.52 0.08
CA GLY A 136 10.84 14.11 0.93
C GLY A 136 11.63 12.90 0.42
N VAL A 137 11.05 12.07 -0.46
CA VAL A 137 11.70 10.84 -0.97
C VAL A 137 11.59 10.64 -2.49
N PHE A 138 10.67 11.32 -3.19
CA PHE A 138 10.40 11.12 -4.63
C PHE A 138 10.16 12.45 -5.37
N ASN A 139 11.08 13.42 -5.25
CA ASN A 139 10.85 14.76 -5.79
C ASN A 139 11.03 14.86 -7.31
N ASP A 140 10.07 15.52 -7.96
CA ASP A 140 10.21 15.98 -9.34
C ASP A 140 11.23 17.14 -9.41
N PRO A 141 12.26 17.09 -10.28
CA PRO A 141 13.22 18.18 -10.47
C PRO A 141 12.59 19.50 -10.93
N GLU A 142 11.35 19.52 -11.44
CA GLU A 142 10.66 20.73 -11.89
C GLU A 142 9.86 21.41 -10.76
N MET A 143 9.69 20.77 -9.60
CA MET A 143 8.95 21.35 -8.47
C MET A 143 9.65 22.58 -7.89
N SER A 144 8.88 23.61 -7.56
CA SER A 144 9.38 24.86 -6.97
C SER A 144 10.01 24.66 -5.59
N ILE A 145 9.51 23.70 -4.82
CA ILE A 145 10.04 23.32 -3.51
C ILE A 145 10.33 21.82 -3.54
N ARG A 146 11.54 21.46 -3.12
CA ARG A 146 12.00 20.07 -3.01
C ARG A 146 12.56 19.87 -1.61
N VAL A 147 11.96 18.97 -0.85
CA VAL A 147 12.36 18.66 0.53
C VAL A 147 13.13 17.34 0.52
N GLY A 148 14.17 17.21 1.33
CA GLY A 148 15.00 16.00 1.39
C GLY A 148 16.26 16.08 0.53
N GLU A 149 16.92 14.94 0.35
CA GLU A 149 18.26 14.86 -0.23
C GLU A 149 18.25 14.86 -1.77
N ALA A 150 19.42 15.06 -2.39
CA ALA A 150 19.59 14.95 -3.85
C ALA A 150 19.15 13.58 -4.42
N ARG A 151 19.24 12.51 -3.62
CA ARG A 151 18.82 11.15 -4.00
C ARG A 151 17.33 11.05 -4.33
N THR A 152 16.50 11.95 -3.79
CA THR A 152 15.05 11.99 -4.08
C THR A 152 14.76 12.27 -5.55
N ILE A 153 15.54 13.17 -6.16
CA ILE A 153 15.48 13.53 -7.58
C ILE A 153 16.00 12.38 -8.45
N ASN A 154 17.05 11.68 -7.99
CA ASN A 154 17.59 10.52 -8.70
C ASN A 154 16.55 9.40 -8.83
N LEU A 155 15.79 9.15 -7.76
CA LEU A 155 14.72 8.17 -7.75
C LEU A 155 13.61 8.55 -8.75
N PHE A 156 13.12 9.80 -8.71
CA PHE A 156 12.13 10.30 -9.67
C PHE A 156 12.61 10.16 -11.12
N ASN A 157 13.83 10.63 -11.41
CA ASN A 157 14.41 10.52 -12.76
C ASN A 157 14.59 9.06 -13.20
N GLY A 158 14.95 8.17 -12.28
CA GLY A 158 15.01 6.74 -12.52
C GLY A 158 13.66 6.17 -12.94
N TYR A 159 12.59 6.52 -12.22
CA TYR A 159 11.24 6.10 -12.53
C TYR A 159 10.75 6.66 -13.88
N MET A 160 11.00 7.93 -14.17
CA MET A 160 10.63 8.52 -15.46
C MET A 160 11.36 7.89 -16.65
N ARG A 161 12.63 7.49 -16.48
CA ARG A 161 13.36 6.70 -17.49
C ARG A 161 12.70 5.34 -17.70
N TYR A 162 12.41 4.61 -16.61
CA TYR A 162 11.72 3.32 -16.67
C TYR A 162 10.37 3.42 -17.40
N LEU A 163 9.55 4.44 -17.09
CA LEU A 163 8.27 4.66 -17.78
C LEU A 163 8.45 4.93 -19.28
N LYS A 164 9.48 5.70 -19.67
CA LYS A 164 9.79 5.97 -21.07
C LYS A 164 10.17 4.68 -21.81
N GLU A 165 11.01 3.85 -21.21
CA GLU A 165 11.42 2.54 -21.76
C GLU A 165 10.25 1.58 -21.88
N LEU A 166 9.38 1.52 -20.85
CA LEU A 166 8.17 0.70 -20.87
C LEU A 166 7.23 1.11 -22.01
N LYS A 167 6.99 2.42 -22.18
CA LYS A 167 6.18 2.95 -23.30
C LYS A 167 6.79 2.61 -24.66
N TYR A 168 8.12 2.68 -24.79
CA TYR A 168 8.81 2.31 -26.02
C TYR A 168 8.64 0.82 -26.34
N ARG A 169 8.92 -0.07 -25.39
CA ARG A 169 8.75 -1.53 -25.56
C ARG A 169 7.32 -1.93 -25.93
N ASN A 170 6.32 -1.27 -25.35
CA ASN A 170 4.91 -1.54 -25.66
C ASN A 170 4.50 -1.07 -27.06
N LYS A 171 5.14 -0.03 -27.60
CA LYS A 171 4.92 0.41 -28.99
C LYS A 171 5.57 -0.53 -30.00
N THR A 172 6.75 -1.09 -29.70
CA THR A 172 7.47 -1.99 -30.62
C THR A 172 6.96 -3.43 -30.60
N ARG A 173 6.17 -3.82 -29.60
CA ARG A 173 5.52 -5.14 -29.52
C ARG A 173 4.17 -5.20 -30.24
N LYS A 174 3.60 -4.06 -30.62
CA LYS A 174 2.40 -3.96 -31.46
C LYS A 174 2.81 -3.85 -32.92
#